data_AF-A0A8H3LZ51-F1
#
_entry.id   AF-A0A8H3LZ51-F1
#
_cell.length_a   1.000
_cell.length_b   1.000
_cell.length_c   1.000
_cell.angle_alpha   90.00
_cell.angle_beta   90.00
_cell.angle_gamma   90.00
#
_symmetry.space_group_name_H-M   'P 1'
#
loop_
_entity.id
_entity.type
_entity.pdbx_description
1 polymer ?
#
loop_
_entity_poly.entity_id
_entity_poly.type
_entity_poly.pdbx_seq_one_letter_code
_entity_poly.pdbx_strand_id
1 'polypeptide(L)'
;MVLKVFSPDEQISNILLKKRVPQRNVKLSLLMNFHKELKLAYEDFRDSPVILNNTPSFFEYASFVFEKERGSTILRRLHIGNIVLIDIENDDNLAIIRALFYHQKNDLQFAFIVVNWFEKLNRTMLDCPLYRLQTINTNNCQRIFSISLVSAINNIHFIHCCKDEEFTEGDHNLRNELYMRNLYFFKAV
;
A
#
# COMPACT_ATOMS: atom_id res chain seq x y z
N MET A 1 1.61 -28.64 0.61
CA MET A 1 1.25 -28.00 -0.66
C MET A 1 1.61 -26.51 -0.55
N VAL A 2 2.60 -26.03 -1.29
CA VAL A 2 2.93 -24.60 -1.34
C VAL A 2 1.92 -23.97 -2.29
N LEU A 3 0.94 -23.24 -1.75
CA LEU A 3 -0.03 -22.53 -2.57
C LEU A 3 0.70 -21.37 -3.26
N LYS A 4 0.66 -21.35 -4.59
CA LYS A 4 1.33 -20.34 -5.41
C LYS A 4 0.44 -19.10 -5.49
N VAL A 5 1.04 -17.93 -5.26
CA VAL A 5 0.36 -16.63 -5.42
C VAL A 5 0.66 -16.11 -6.82
N PHE A 6 -0.39 -15.66 -7.51
CA PHE A 6 -0.38 -15.23 -8.90
C PHE A 6 -0.53 -13.71 -9.01
N SER A 7 0.06 -13.18 -10.08
CA SER A 7 -0.13 -11.81 -10.55
C SER A 7 -0.89 -11.86 -11.87
N PRO A 8 -1.81 -10.90 -12.14
CA PRO A 8 -2.33 -10.68 -13.48
C PRO A 8 -1.30 -10.03 -14.42
N ASP A 9 -0.27 -9.39 -13.85
CA ASP A 9 0.86 -8.83 -14.60
C ASP A 9 1.94 -9.89 -14.78
N GLU A 10 2.21 -10.25 -16.04
CA GLU A 10 3.21 -11.25 -16.45
C GLU A 10 4.64 -10.87 -16.07
N GLN A 11 4.93 -9.57 -15.88
CA GLN A 11 6.24 -9.11 -15.43
C GLN A 11 6.50 -9.44 -13.96
N ILE A 12 5.47 -9.83 -13.20
CA ILE A 12 5.57 -10.13 -11.78
C ILE A 12 5.52 -11.64 -11.54
N SER A 13 6.58 -12.14 -10.90
CA SER A 13 6.69 -13.55 -10.54
C SER A 13 7.22 -13.74 -9.11
N ASN A 14 7.21 -14.99 -8.64
CA ASN A 14 7.77 -15.38 -7.34
C ASN A 14 7.24 -14.57 -6.15
N ILE A 15 5.92 -14.31 -6.13
CA ILE A 15 5.26 -13.63 -5.02
C ILE A 15 5.33 -14.51 -3.77
N LEU A 16 5.89 -13.96 -2.70
CA LEU A 16 5.98 -14.58 -1.38
C LEU A 16 5.38 -13.66 -0.34
N LEU A 17 4.46 -14.19 0.46
CA LEU A 17 3.85 -13.52 1.61
C LEU A 17 4.40 -14.12 2.90
N LYS A 18 4.83 -13.27 3.85
CA LYS A 18 5.50 -13.72 5.09
C LYS A 18 4.95 -13.00 6.31
N LYS A 19 5.12 -13.66 7.47
CA LYS A 19 4.60 -13.28 8.79
C LYS A 19 3.09 -13.02 8.77
N ARG A 20 2.33 -14.09 8.96
CA ARG A 20 0.86 -14.04 8.97
C ARG A 20 0.38 -13.18 10.14
N VAL A 21 -0.54 -12.26 9.85
CA VAL A 21 -1.19 -11.39 10.83
C VAL A 21 -2.56 -12.00 11.18
N PRO A 22 -2.81 -12.32 12.47
CA PRO A 22 -4.14 -12.75 12.90
C PRO A 22 -5.19 -11.68 12.60
N GLN A 23 -6.37 -12.07 12.11
CA GLN A 23 -7.43 -11.13 11.72
C GLN A 23 -7.84 -10.18 12.86
N ARG A 24 -7.85 -10.66 14.11
CA ARG A 24 -8.10 -9.85 15.32
C ARG A 24 -7.11 -8.70 15.53
N ASN A 25 -5.92 -8.77 14.93
CA ASN A 25 -4.89 -7.73 15.03
C ASN A 25 -4.97 -6.74 13.85
N VAL A 26 -5.82 -6.99 12.86
CA VAL A 26 -6.07 -6.06 11.75
C VAL A 26 -7.02 -4.98 12.23
N LYS A 27 -6.66 -3.71 12.00
CA LYS A 27 -7.51 -2.57 12.38
C LYS A 27 -8.88 -2.69 11.72
N LEU A 28 -9.95 -2.64 12.53
CA LEU A 28 -11.34 -2.73 12.07
C LEU A 28 -11.69 -1.74 10.96
N SER A 29 -11.11 -0.55 11.00
CA SER A 29 -11.31 0.50 9.99
C SER A 29 -10.81 0.10 8.59
N LEU A 30 -9.86 -0.85 8.49
CA LEU A 30 -9.40 -1.42 7.21
C LEU A 30 -10.38 -2.45 6.65
N LEU A 31 -11.29 -2.97 7.48
CA LEU A 31 -12.30 -3.96 7.09
C LEU A 31 -13.63 -3.30 6.68
N MET A 32 -13.80 -2.01 6.95
CA MET A 32 -14.97 -1.25 6.46
C MET A 32 -15.00 -1.27 4.93
N ASN A 33 -16.16 -1.59 4.34
CA ASN A 33 -16.36 -1.69 2.88
C ASN A 33 -15.42 -2.66 2.14
N PHE A 34 -14.73 -3.54 2.86
CA PHE A 34 -13.67 -4.39 2.31
C PHE A 34 -14.11 -5.20 1.08
N HIS A 35 -15.27 -5.87 1.13
CA HIS A 35 -15.77 -6.66 0.01
C HIS A 35 -16.08 -5.80 -1.24
N LYS A 36 -16.61 -4.58 -1.03
CA LYS A 36 -16.89 -3.65 -2.13
C LYS A 36 -15.59 -3.22 -2.80
N GLU A 37 -14.58 -2.86 -2.02
CA GLU A 37 -13.28 -2.43 -2.54
C GLU A 37 -12.50 -3.58 -3.17
N LEU A 38 -12.56 -4.78 -2.60
CA LEU A 38 -11.93 -5.97 -3.18
C LEU A 38 -12.57 -6.31 -4.53
N LYS A 39 -13.89 -6.15 -4.66
CA LYS A 39 -14.57 -6.31 -5.95
C LYS A 39 -14.03 -5.32 -6.99
N LEU A 40 -13.87 -4.04 -6.65
CA LEU A 40 -13.27 -3.02 -7.54
C LEU A 40 -11.83 -3.41 -7.94
N ALA A 41 -11.02 -3.87 -6.98
CA ALA A 41 -9.65 -4.32 -7.26
C ALA A 41 -9.56 -5.50 -8.23
N TYR A 42 -10.61 -6.32 -8.32
CA TYR A 42 -10.72 -7.38 -9.33
C TYR A 42 -11.24 -6.87 -10.68
N GLU A 43 -12.02 -5.78 -10.71
CA GLU A 43 -12.44 -5.13 -11.96
C GLU A 43 -11.22 -4.55 -12.70
N ASP A 44 -10.18 -4.13 -11.96
CA ASP A 44 -8.88 -3.73 -12.52
C ASP A 44 -8.20 -4.86 -13.31
N PHE A 45 -8.53 -6.14 -13.04
CA PHE A 45 -8.03 -7.29 -13.79
C PHE A 45 -8.79 -7.54 -15.09
N ARG A 46 -9.81 -6.72 -15.41
CA ARG A 46 -10.78 -6.93 -16.50
C ARG A 46 -11.44 -8.31 -16.45
N ASP A 47 -11.58 -8.87 -15.25
CA ASP A 47 -11.97 -10.25 -15.04
C ASP A 47 -13.38 -10.36 -14.43
N SER A 48 -14.07 -11.47 -14.72
CA SER A 48 -15.50 -11.74 -14.41
C SER A 48 -15.84 -11.67 -12.91
N PRO A 49 -17.13 -11.50 -12.53
CA PRO A 49 -17.54 -11.17 -11.16
C PRO A 49 -17.04 -12.19 -10.13
N VAL A 50 -16.44 -11.69 -9.05
CA VAL A 50 -15.82 -12.52 -8.02
C VAL A 50 -16.83 -12.88 -6.94
N ILE A 51 -16.95 -14.18 -6.64
CA ILE A 51 -17.66 -14.66 -5.45
C ILE A 51 -16.73 -14.48 -4.25
N LEU A 52 -17.05 -13.53 -3.39
CA LEU A 52 -16.24 -13.17 -2.22
C LEU A 52 -16.74 -13.90 -0.96
N ASN A 53 -16.64 -15.23 -0.96
CA ASN A 53 -17.08 -16.04 0.19
C ASN A 53 -15.94 -16.39 1.16
N ASN A 54 -14.69 -16.15 0.76
CA ASN A 54 -13.52 -16.54 1.53
C ASN A 54 -12.96 -15.34 2.31
N THR A 55 -12.64 -15.56 3.58
CA THR A 55 -11.98 -14.54 4.39
C THR A 55 -10.53 -14.34 3.94
N PRO A 56 -10.08 -13.07 3.78
CA PRO A 56 -8.70 -12.76 3.41
C PRO A 56 -7.73 -13.20 4.51
N SER A 57 -6.54 -13.66 4.11
CA SER A 57 -5.43 -13.91 5.04
C SER A 57 -4.41 -12.77 4.96
N PHE A 58 -4.09 -12.17 6.12
CA PHE A 58 -3.24 -11.00 6.22
C PHE A 58 -1.78 -11.33 6.56
N PHE A 59 -0.86 -10.46 6.15
CA PHE A 59 0.58 -10.62 6.26
C PHE A 59 1.27 -9.28 6.54
N GLU A 60 2.46 -9.31 7.13
CA GLU A 60 3.27 -8.10 7.35
C GLU A 60 4.18 -7.77 6.16
N TYR A 61 4.60 -8.79 5.40
CA TYR A 61 5.58 -8.65 4.31
C TYR A 61 5.11 -9.33 3.03
N ALA A 62 5.42 -8.71 1.90
CA ALA A 62 5.41 -9.34 0.60
C ALA A 62 6.75 -9.14 -0.11
N SER A 63 7.15 -10.08 -0.96
CA SER A 63 8.24 -9.87 -1.91
C SER A 63 7.90 -10.51 -3.24
N PHE A 64 8.35 -9.92 -4.33
CA PHE A 64 8.13 -10.43 -5.67
C PHE A 64 9.27 -10.02 -6.60
N VAL A 65 9.45 -10.77 -7.67
CA VAL A 65 10.39 -10.45 -8.75
C VAL A 65 9.63 -9.68 -9.82
N PHE A 66 10.20 -8.55 -10.25
CA PHE A 66 9.68 -7.75 -11.35
C PHE A 66 10.67 -7.79 -12.52
N GLU A 67 10.20 -8.20 -13.69
CA GLU A 67 10.95 -8.24 -14.94
C GLU A 67 10.84 -6.91 -15.68
N LYS A 68 11.98 -6.31 -16.02
CA LYS A 68 12.01 -5.10 -16.86
C LYS A 68 12.04 -5.45 -18.34
N GLU A 69 11.71 -4.48 -19.19
CA GLU A 69 11.71 -4.57 -20.66
C GLU A 69 13.00 -5.11 -21.31
N ARG A 70 14.14 -5.13 -20.60
CA ARG A 70 15.42 -5.67 -21.08
C ARG A 70 15.82 -7.02 -20.46
N GLY A 71 14.88 -7.73 -19.84
CA GLY A 71 15.09 -9.05 -19.22
C GLY A 71 15.81 -9.03 -17.87
N SER A 72 16.25 -7.87 -17.39
CA SER A 72 16.79 -7.72 -16.04
C SER A 72 15.67 -7.81 -14.99
N THR A 73 15.91 -8.52 -13.90
CA THR A 73 14.96 -8.67 -12.80
C THR A 73 15.31 -7.80 -11.60
N ILE A 74 14.30 -7.33 -10.87
CA ILE A 74 14.47 -6.66 -9.57
C ILE A 74 13.60 -7.34 -8.52
N LEU A 75 14.20 -7.64 -7.37
CA LEU A 75 13.46 -8.07 -6.19
C LEU A 75 12.80 -6.85 -5.53
N ARG A 76 11.47 -6.82 -5.52
CA ARG A 76 10.68 -5.86 -4.77
C ARG A 76 10.27 -6.45 -3.42
N ARG A 77 10.25 -5.60 -2.39
CA ARG A 77 9.83 -5.95 -1.03
C ARG A 77 8.86 -4.90 -0.53
N LEU A 78 7.71 -5.35 -0.06
CA LEU A 78 6.69 -4.53 0.55
C LEU A 78 6.53 -4.88 2.02
N HIS A 79 6.33 -3.85 2.81
CA HIS A 79 6.04 -3.93 4.23
C HIS A 79 4.90 -2.99 4.58
N ILE A 80 4.12 -3.35 5.61
CA ILE A 80 3.16 -2.42 6.21
C ILE A 80 3.89 -1.13 6.63
N GLY A 81 3.34 0.03 6.28
CA GLY A 81 3.94 1.33 6.53
C GLY A 81 4.90 1.81 5.43
N ASN A 82 5.24 0.99 4.44
CA ASN A 82 5.92 1.51 3.25
C ASN A 82 5.00 2.46 2.49
N ILE A 83 5.61 3.53 1.97
CA ILE A 83 4.97 4.49 1.08
C ILE A 83 5.28 4.06 -0.35
N VAL A 84 4.24 4.01 -1.16
CA VAL A 84 4.27 3.49 -2.52
C VAL A 84 3.57 4.46 -3.45
N LEU A 85 3.94 4.38 -4.73
CA LEU A 85 3.16 4.96 -5.81
C LEU A 85 2.27 3.87 -6.42
N ILE A 86 0.99 4.19 -6.56
CA ILE A 86 0.02 3.32 -7.21
C ILE A 86 -0.16 3.80 -8.65
N ASP A 87 0.03 2.91 -9.61
CA ASP A 87 -0.06 3.18 -11.04
C ASP A 87 -1.52 3.18 -11.51
N ILE A 88 -2.22 4.27 -11.21
CA ILE A 88 -3.58 4.57 -11.68
C ILE A 88 -3.56 5.91 -12.41
N GLU A 89 -4.66 6.23 -13.11
CA GLU A 89 -4.79 7.51 -13.82
C GLU A 89 -4.58 8.69 -12.84
N ASN A 90 -3.81 9.71 -13.29
CA ASN A 90 -3.33 10.91 -12.58
C ASN A 90 -1.90 10.85 -12.02
N ASP A 91 -1.29 12.03 -11.89
CA ASP A 91 0.03 12.21 -11.26
C ASP A 91 -0.09 12.26 -9.72
N ASP A 92 0.96 11.83 -9.01
CA ASP A 92 1.11 11.89 -7.54
C ASP A 92 0.19 10.94 -6.70
N ASN A 93 -0.10 9.73 -7.18
CA ASN A 93 -0.83 8.67 -6.46
C ASN A 93 -0.02 8.00 -5.33
N LEU A 94 0.37 8.81 -4.34
CA LEU A 94 1.15 8.36 -3.19
C LEU A 94 0.24 7.81 -2.10
N ALA A 95 0.58 6.64 -1.58
CA ALA A 95 -0.18 6.01 -0.52
C ALA A 95 0.72 5.25 0.45
N ILE A 96 0.26 5.05 1.69
CA ILE A 96 0.93 4.21 2.67
C ILE A 96 0.22 2.86 2.81
N ILE A 97 0.99 1.78 2.78
CA ILE A 97 0.45 0.42 2.96
C ILE A 97 -0.02 0.25 4.40
N ARG A 98 -1.27 -0.16 4.58
CA ARG A 98 -1.89 -0.45 5.88
C ARG A 98 -2.11 -1.94 6.11
N ALA A 99 -2.29 -2.72 5.05
CA ALA A 99 -2.37 -4.17 5.15
C ALA A 99 -1.87 -4.83 3.85
N LEU A 100 -1.38 -6.05 3.96
CA LEU A 100 -1.09 -6.97 2.86
C LEU A 100 -1.92 -8.22 3.09
N PHE A 101 -2.56 -8.74 2.04
CA PHE A 101 -3.32 -9.98 2.13
C PHE A 101 -3.31 -10.74 0.81
N TYR A 102 -3.67 -12.02 0.86
CA TYR A 102 -4.15 -12.69 -0.33
C TYR A 102 -5.64 -13.02 -0.22
N HIS A 103 -6.28 -13.05 -1.36
CA HIS A 103 -7.62 -13.60 -1.53
C HIS A 103 -7.59 -14.73 -2.56
N GLN A 104 -8.33 -15.80 -2.28
CA GLN A 104 -8.42 -16.96 -3.15
C GLN A 104 -9.67 -16.85 -4.03
N LYS A 105 -9.47 -16.86 -5.35
CA LYS A 105 -10.53 -16.95 -6.36
C LYS A 105 -10.31 -18.25 -7.12
N ASN A 106 -11.28 -19.17 -7.02
CA ASN A 106 -11.15 -20.55 -7.49
C ASN A 106 -9.91 -21.23 -6.86
N ASP A 107 -9.01 -21.80 -7.66
CA ASP A 107 -7.78 -22.45 -7.21
C ASP A 107 -6.56 -21.51 -7.21
N LEU A 108 -6.77 -20.21 -7.51
CA LEU A 108 -5.71 -19.22 -7.62
C LEU A 108 -5.74 -18.24 -6.44
N GLN A 109 -4.56 -17.90 -5.93
CA GLN A 109 -4.38 -16.90 -4.89
C GLN A 109 -3.82 -15.62 -5.50
N PHE A 110 -4.42 -14.49 -5.17
CA PHE A 110 -4.00 -13.17 -5.64
C PHE A 110 -3.62 -12.29 -4.45
N ALA A 111 -2.53 -11.55 -4.58
CA ALA A 111 -2.04 -10.66 -3.53
C ALA A 111 -2.54 -9.22 -3.73
N PHE A 112 -2.95 -8.62 -2.63
CA PHE A 112 -3.50 -7.27 -2.57
C PHE A 112 -2.90 -6.48 -1.42
N ILE A 113 -2.99 -5.16 -1.56
CA ILE A 113 -2.66 -4.18 -0.54
C ILE A 113 -3.90 -3.38 -0.17
N VAL A 114 -3.98 -3.00 1.10
CA VAL A 114 -4.89 -1.94 1.58
C VAL A 114 -4.04 -0.71 1.85
N VAL A 115 -4.45 0.45 1.35
CA VAL A 115 -3.69 1.70 1.49
C VAL A 115 -4.49 2.84 2.14
N ASN A 116 -3.78 3.84 2.64
CA ASN A 116 -4.35 5.17 2.86
C ASN A 116 -3.65 6.16 1.94
N TRP A 117 -4.43 7.02 1.28
CA TRP A 117 -3.92 8.01 0.35
C TRP A 117 -3.24 9.19 1.05
N PHE A 118 -2.24 9.74 0.38
CA PHE A 118 -1.73 11.07 0.69
C PHE A 118 -2.42 12.12 -0.17
N GLU A 119 -2.78 13.23 0.45
CA GLU A 119 -3.22 14.44 -0.22
C GLU A 119 -2.08 15.44 -0.21
N LYS A 120 -1.64 15.90 -1.38
CA LYS A 120 -0.63 16.94 -1.51
C LYS A 120 -1.20 18.27 -1.02
N LEU A 121 -0.46 18.97 -0.17
CA LEU A 121 -0.82 20.30 0.29
C LEU A 121 -0.16 21.35 -0.59
N ASN A 122 -0.84 22.48 -0.81
CA ASN A 122 -0.29 23.66 -1.50
C ASN A 122 0.65 24.46 -0.58
N ARG A 123 1.54 23.77 0.14
CA ARG A 123 2.53 24.33 1.06
C ARG A 123 3.78 23.47 1.05
N THR A 124 4.91 24.11 1.33
CA THR A 124 6.21 23.45 1.47
C THR A 124 6.77 23.69 2.86
N MET A 125 7.68 22.81 3.28
CA MET A 125 8.52 22.96 4.46
C MET A 125 9.93 22.59 4.05
N LEU A 126 10.92 23.46 4.31
CA LEU A 126 12.30 23.28 3.81
C LEU A 126 12.33 23.00 2.30
N ASP A 127 11.52 23.74 1.53
CA ASP A 127 11.32 23.56 0.08
C ASP A 127 10.81 22.18 -0.37
N CYS A 128 10.48 21.29 0.57
CA CYS A 128 9.88 19.99 0.31
C CYS A 128 8.35 20.08 0.35
N PRO A 129 7.63 19.40 -0.56
CA PRO A 129 6.18 19.38 -0.56
C PRO A 129 5.63 18.64 0.67
N LEU A 130 4.59 19.22 1.26
CA LEU A 130 3.86 18.63 2.37
C LEU A 130 2.68 17.80 1.86
N TYR A 131 2.39 16.74 2.58
CA TYR A 131 1.31 15.82 2.33
C TYR A 131 0.55 15.54 3.62
N ARG A 132 -0.77 15.37 3.51
CA ARG A 132 -1.62 14.93 4.61
C ARG A 132 -2.12 13.53 4.31
N LEU A 133 -2.03 12.63 5.28
CA LEU A 133 -2.67 11.33 5.16
C LEU A 133 -4.19 11.52 5.22
N GLN A 134 -4.91 10.93 4.27
CA GLN A 134 -6.36 10.95 4.30
C GLN A 134 -6.89 9.98 5.37
N THR A 135 -7.93 10.43 6.08
CA THR A 135 -8.69 9.53 6.94
C THR A 135 -9.62 8.66 6.10
N ILE A 136 -9.98 7.51 6.64
CA ILE A 136 -10.76 6.46 5.93
C ILE A 136 -12.15 6.96 5.50
N ASN A 137 -12.63 8.07 6.05
CA ASN A 137 -13.96 8.63 5.79
C ASN A 137 -13.95 9.92 4.96
N THR A 138 -12.78 10.48 4.65
CA THR A 138 -12.74 11.81 4.01
C THR A 138 -13.15 11.78 2.54
N ASN A 139 -12.72 10.77 1.79
CA ASN A 139 -12.98 10.66 0.36
C ASN A 139 -13.24 9.18 0.02
N ASN A 140 -14.28 8.88 -0.74
CA ASN A 140 -14.66 7.51 -1.17
C ASN A 140 -13.66 6.89 -2.18
N CYS A 141 -12.37 7.18 -2.05
CA CYS A 141 -11.33 6.64 -2.91
C CYS A 141 -11.14 5.14 -2.64
N GLN A 142 -10.96 4.34 -3.70
CA GLN A 142 -10.59 2.94 -3.60
C GLN A 142 -9.29 2.80 -2.79
N ARG A 143 -9.22 1.83 -1.87
CA ARG A 143 -8.04 1.59 -1.02
C ARG A 143 -7.45 0.20 -1.21
N ILE A 144 -8.18 -0.73 -1.83
CA ILE A 144 -7.68 -2.05 -2.16
C ILE A 144 -7.16 -2.05 -3.59
N PHE A 145 -5.90 -2.46 -3.75
CA PHE A 145 -5.24 -2.60 -5.04
C PHE A 145 -4.49 -3.91 -5.12
N SER A 146 -4.35 -4.43 -6.34
CA SER A 146 -3.40 -5.50 -6.60
C SER A 146 -1.98 -5.04 -6.33
N ILE A 147 -1.15 -5.97 -5.89
CA ILE A 147 0.29 -5.73 -5.77
C ILE A 147 0.93 -5.35 -7.11
N SER A 148 0.30 -5.72 -8.24
CA SER A 148 0.79 -5.40 -9.59
C SER A 148 0.73 -3.92 -9.95
N LEU A 149 -0.17 -3.15 -9.32
CA LEU A 149 -0.29 -1.71 -9.56
C LEU A 149 0.76 -0.89 -8.77
N VAL A 150 1.69 -1.54 -8.07
CA VAL A 150 2.70 -0.85 -7.27
C VAL A 150 3.96 -0.60 -8.11
N SER A 151 4.08 0.59 -8.69
CA SER A 151 5.15 0.93 -9.66
C SER A 151 6.44 1.43 -9.01
N ALA A 152 6.36 2.14 -7.87
CA ALA A 152 7.53 2.67 -7.17
C ALA A 152 7.58 2.21 -5.71
N ILE A 153 8.62 1.45 -5.40
CA ILE A 153 8.97 0.99 -4.05
C ILE A 153 10.40 1.43 -3.78
N ASN A 154 10.65 2.04 -2.61
CA ASN A 154 11.97 2.46 -2.10
C ASN A 154 12.61 3.73 -2.69
N ASN A 155 11.90 4.53 -3.49
CA ASN A 155 12.41 5.82 -4.00
C ASN A 155 11.69 7.04 -3.40
N ILE A 156 10.79 6.81 -2.45
CA ILE A 156 9.93 7.84 -1.87
C ILE A 156 10.26 7.96 -0.39
N HIS A 157 10.86 9.08 -0.01
CA HIS A 157 11.26 9.36 1.36
C HIS A 157 10.29 10.37 1.96
N PHE A 158 9.47 9.94 2.91
CA PHE A 158 8.64 10.84 3.69
C PHE A 158 9.15 10.91 5.12
N ILE A 159 9.05 12.10 5.70
CA ILE A 159 9.32 12.37 7.11
C ILE A 159 8.00 12.78 7.74
N HIS A 160 7.64 12.15 8.86
CA HIS A 160 6.46 12.56 9.63
C HIS A 160 6.73 13.92 10.29
N CYS A 161 5.84 14.88 10.09
CA CYS A 161 5.96 16.21 10.65
C CYS A 161 5.12 16.31 11.92
N CYS A 162 5.73 16.12 13.08
CA CYS A 162 5.10 16.51 14.35
C CYS A 162 5.00 18.04 14.41
N LYS A 163 3.86 18.59 14.86
CA LYS A 163 3.74 20.02 15.16
C LYS A 163 4.20 20.27 16.58
N ASP A 164 5.04 21.27 16.78
CA ASP A 164 5.70 21.57 18.06
C ASP A 164 4.79 22.16 19.16
N GLU A 165 3.52 22.44 18.88
CA GLU A 165 2.67 23.20 19.82
C GLU A 165 2.02 22.36 20.93
N GLU A 166 2.15 21.02 20.92
CA GLU A 166 1.58 20.13 21.95
C GLU A 166 2.62 19.17 22.54
N PHE A 167 3.83 19.67 22.85
CA PHE A 167 4.86 18.85 23.49
C PHE A 167 4.61 18.66 25.00
N THR A 168 4.25 17.43 25.37
CA THR A 168 4.71 16.84 26.63
C THR A 168 5.65 15.68 26.27
N GLU A 169 6.86 15.66 26.84
CA GLU A 169 7.87 14.63 26.58
C GLU A 169 7.26 13.22 26.66
N GLY A 170 7.30 12.49 25.55
CA GLY A 170 6.85 11.10 25.47
C GLY A 170 5.54 10.85 24.73
N ASP A 171 4.77 11.88 24.37
CA ASP A 171 3.53 11.73 23.59
C ASP A 171 3.73 12.26 22.17
N HIS A 172 4.21 11.42 21.26
CA HIS A 172 4.16 11.73 19.83
C HIS A 172 2.68 11.80 19.45
N ASN A 173 2.15 13.00 19.26
CA ASN A 173 0.78 13.16 18.83
C ASN A 173 0.61 12.61 17.39
N LEU A 174 0.33 11.31 17.30
CA LEU A 174 0.03 10.57 16.08
C LEU A 174 -1.24 11.10 15.38
N ARG A 175 -1.95 12.08 15.98
CA ARG A 175 -3.06 12.79 15.33
C ARG A 175 -2.60 13.72 14.22
N ASN A 176 -1.35 14.19 14.23
CA ASN A 176 -0.89 15.02 13.13
C ASN A 176 -0.57 14.12 11.93
N GLU A 177 -1.51 13.99 11.02
CA GLU A 177 -1.40 13.19 9.79
C GLU A 177 -0.51 13.85 8.71
N LEU A 178 0.42 14.72 9.11
CA LEU A 178 1.24 15.53 8.22
C LEU A 178 2.59 14.87 7.94
N TYR A 179 3.00 14.89 6.68
CA TYR A 179 4.25 14.32 6.21
C TYR A 179 4.92 15.25 5.20
N MET A 180 6.24 15.22 5.14
CA MET A 180 7.05 15.95 4.18
C MET A 180 7.74 14.95 3.27
N ARG A 181 7.56 15.09 1.95
CA ARG A 181 8.31 14.30 0.97
C ARG A 181 9.69 14.92 0.80
N ASN A 182 10.71 14.26 1.35
CA ASN A 182 12.09 14.71 1.25
C ASN A 182 12.59 14.54 -0.19
N LEU A 183 12.92 15.66 -0.84
CA LEU A 183 13.46 15.70 -2.21
C LEU A 183 15.00 15.77 -2.25
N TYR A 184 15.65 16.04 -1.12
CA TYR A 184 17.08 16.41 -1.06
C TYR A 184 18.00 15.25 -0.68
N PHE A 185 17.48 14.10 -0.26
CA PHE A 185 18.26 12.92 0.15
C PHE A 185 19.38 13.25 1.16
N PHE A 186 19.09 13.12 2.45
CA PHE A 186 20.13 12.62 3.35
C PHE A 186 20.16 11.10 3.20
N LYS A 187 21.16 10.57 2.49
CA LYS A 187 21.59 9.19 2.72
C LYS A 187 22.17 9.15 4.14
N ALA A 188 21.32 8.95 5.14
CA ALA A 188 21.80 8.55 6.45
C ALA A 188 22.44 7.17 6.27
N VAL A 189 23.76 7.13 6.45
CA VAL A 189 24.65 5.96 6.33
C VAL A 189 24.31 4.94 7.40
#